data_AF-A0A1Z9EK48-F1
#
_entry.id   AF-A0A1Z9EK48-F1
#
_cell.length_a   1.000
_cell.length_b   1.000
_cell.length_c   1.000
_cell.angle_alpha   90.00
_cell.angle_beta   90.00
_cell.angle_gamma   90.00
#
_symmetry.space_group_name_H-M   'P 1'
#
loop_
_entity.id
_entity.type
_entity.pdbx_description
1 polymer ?
#
loop_
_entity_poly.entity_id
_entity_poly.type
_entity_poly.pdbx_seq_one_letter_code
_entity_poly.pdbx_strand_id
1 'polypeptide(L)'
;MIDLDKLQETWEKDSKIDMDNLHTESTNIPTLHAKYFEMYNTIFLMRKKAEQQRKNIRHERYEYFSGKADPDVYVENPFPKKIRDKDTMQKYLDADEKLSTVCLKIDYYDTMLVYIESILKQITNRTYQIKNAIEFMRFNAGLG
;
A
#
# COMPACT_ATOMS: atom_id res chain seq x y z
N MET A 1 8.15 -10.63 4.84
CA MET A 1 6.98 -10.00 4.21
C MET A 1 7.20 -8.50 4.32
N ILE A 2 6.98 -7.71 3.27
CA ILE A 2 7.11 -6.25 3.39
C ILE A 2 5.89 -5.76 4.16
N ASP A 3 6.12 -5.21 5.35
CA ASP A 3 5.12 -4.52 6.15
C ASP A 3 5.47 -3.03 6.25
N LEU A 4 4.51 -2.24 6.72
CA LEU A 4 4.63 -0.79 6.81
C LEU A 4 5.77 -0.37 7.76
N ASP A 5 5.94 -1.06 8.88
CA ASP A 5 6.97 -0.73 9.89
C ASP A 5 8.37 -0.92 9.30
N LYS A 6 8.60 -2.02 8.58
CA LYS A 6 9.88 -2.27 7.92
C LYS A 6 10.15 -1.27 6.79
N LEU A 7 9.12 -0.89 6.06
CA LEU A 7 9.22 0.12 5.01
C LEU A 7 9.60 1.49 5.61
N GLN A 8 8.99 1.87 6.73
CA GLN A 8 9.32 3.10 7.47
C GLN A 8 10.74 3.06 8.03
N GLU A 9 11.16 1.96 8.66
CA GLU A 9 12.53 1.77 9.16
C GLU A 9 13.57 1.87 8.03
N THR A 10 13.25 1.31 6.86
CA THR A 10 14.12 1.38 5.68
C THR A 10 14.25 2.83 5.18
N TRP A 11 13.13 3.56 5.10
CA TRP A 11 13.15 4.96 4.69
C TRP A 11 13.84 5.89 5.69
N GLU A 12 13.70 5.66 6.99
CA GLU A 12 14.40 6.43 8.01
C GLU A 12 15.93 6.38 7.81
N LYS A 13 16.46 5.25 7.32
CA LYS A 13 17.87 5.10 6.98
C LYS A 13 18.22 5.77 5.65
N ASP A 14 17.44 5.47 4.60
CA ASP A 14 17.72 5.94 3.23
C ASP A 14 17.45 7.45 3.02
N SER A 15 16.67 8.08 3.89
CA SER A 15 16.33 9.50 3.79
C SER A 15 17.46 10.44 4.22
N LYS A 16 18.46 9.94 4.95
CA LYS A 16 19.61 10.73 5.40
C LYS A 16 20.49 11.09 4.20
N ILE A 17 21.09 12.28 4.24
CA ILE A 17 22.03 12.74 3.21
C ILE A 17 23.39 12.87 3.88
N ASP A 18 24.38 12.15 3.38
CA ASP A 18 25.78 12.34 3.78
C ASP A 18 26.34 13.64 3.18
N MET A 19 26.55 14.63 4.06
CA MET A 19 27.04 15.96 3.69
C MET A 19 28.51 15.94 3.25
N ASP A 20 29.29 14.94 3.67
CA ASP A 20 30.69 14.80 3.26
C ASP A 20 30.81 14.16 1.87
N ASN A 21 29.79 13.42 1.44
CA ASN A 21 29.77 12.64 0.20
C ASN A 21 28.61 13.00 -0.74
N LEU A 22 28.29 14.30 -0.86
CA LEU A 22 27.17 14.80 -1.69
C LEU A 22 27.22 14.36 -3.17
N HIS A 23 28.41 14.15 -3.72
CA HIS A 23 28.60 13.65 -5.08
C HIS A 23 28.10 12.20 -5.23
N THR A 24 28.44 11.33 -4.28
CA THR A 24 27.93 9.96 -4.20
C THR A 24 26.44 9.95 -3.97
N GLU A 25 25.93 10.81 -3.08
CA GLU A 25 24.50 10.92 -2.80
C GLU A 25 23.68 11.32 -4.03
N SER A 26 24.24 12.19 -4.88
CA SER A 26 23.63 12.57 -6.16
C SER A 26 23.53 11.37 -7.11
N THR A 27 24.60 10.58 -7.23
CA THR A 27 24.62 9.39 -8.10
C THR A 27 23.76 8.23 -7.57
N ASN A 28 23.45 8.22 -6.26
CA ASN A 28 22.62 7.17 -5.64
C ASN A 28 21.12 7.37 -5.82
N ILE A 29 20.66 8.55 -6.28
CA ILE A 29 19.23 8.85 -6.45
C ILE A 29 18.51 7.82 -7.33
N PRO A 30 19.02 7.42 -8.52
CA PRO A 30 18.36 6.40 -9.35
C PRO A 30 18.29 5.03 -8.66
N THR A 31 19.31 4.68 -7.88
CA THR A 31 19.36 3.42 -7.11
C THR A 31 18.28 3.39 -6.03
N LEU A 32 18.13 4.48 -5.28
CA LEU A 32 17.05 4.64 -4.31
C LEU A 32 15.69 4.59 -5.00
N HIS A 33 15.52 5.32 -6.10
CA HIS A 33 14.27 5.31 -6.86
C HIS A 33 13.91 3.88 -7.30
N ALA A 34 14.85 3.15 -7.90
CA ALA A 34 14.62 1.78 -8.36
C ALA A 34 14.18 0.85 -7.21
N LYS A 35 14.86 0.92 -6.07
CA LYS A 35 14.53 0.16 -4.86
C LYS A 35 13.08 0.38 -4.41
N TYR A 36 12.65 1.63 -4.26
CA TYR A 36 11.30 1.94 -3.79
C TYR A 36 10.24 1.68 -4.86
N PHE A 37 10.59 1.86 -6.14
CA PHE A 37 9.68 1.56 -7.25
C PHE A 37 9.41 0.05 -7.40
N GLU A 38 10.41 -0.79 -7.14
CA GLU A 38 10.22 -2.25 -7.09
C GLU A 38 9.26 -2.67 -5.95
N MET A 39 9.41 -2.07 -4.77
CA MET A 39 8.49 -2.27 -3.65
C MET A 39 7.07 -1.83 -4.00
N TYR A 40 6.93 -0.66 -4.65
CA TYR A 40 5.64 -0.17 -5.14
C TYR A 40 4.96 -1.19 -6.05
N ASN A 41 5.66 -1.67 -7.08
CA ASN A 41 5.12 -2.62 -8.04
C ASN A 41 4.68 -3.93 -7.35
N THR A 42 5.49 -4.42 -6.41
CA THR A 42 5.17 -5.63 -5.65
C THR A 42 3.89 -5.46 -4.85
N ILE A 43 3.76 -4.38 -4.06
CA ILE A 43 2.57 -4.12 -3.23
C ILE A 43 1.35 -3.85 -4.12
N PHE A 44 1.53 -3.16 -5.24
CA PHE A 44 0.46 -2.90 -6.19
C PHE A 44 -0.13 -4.19 -6.76
N LEU A 45 0.72 -5.15 -7.14
CA LEU A 45 0.28 -6.47 -7.59
C LEU A 45 -0.45 -7.24 -6.47
N MET A 46 0.08 -7.19 -5.24
CA MET A 46 -0.57 -7.81 -4.08
C MET A 46 -1.96 -7.21 -3.81
N ARG A 47 -2.11 -5.89 -3.95
CA ARG A 47 -3.39 -5.19 -3.87
C ARG A 47 -4.34 -5.64 -4.96
N LYS A 48 -3.91 -5.70 -6.22
CA LYS A 48 -4.75 -6.18 -7.33
C LYS A 48 -5.25 -7.61 -7.11
N LYS A 49 -4.41 -8.47 -6.55
CA LYS A 49 -4.81 -9.83 -6.17
C LYS A 49 -5.86 -9.82 -5.05
N ALA A 50 -5.67 -9.01 -4.00
CA ALA A 50 -6.65 -8.88 -2.92
C ALA A 50 -7.99 -8.30 -3.39
N GLU A 51 -7.97 -7.34 -4.32
CA GLU A 51 -9.18 -6.79 -4.95
C GLU A 51 -9.96 -7.87 -5.71
N GLN A 52 -9.27 -8.76 -6.44
CA GLN A 52 -9.93 -9.90 -7.08
C GLN A 52 -10.51 -10.88 -6.07
N GLN A 53 -9.78 -11.17 -4.99
CA GLN A 53 -10.27 -12.02 -3.89
C GLN A 53 -11.54 -11.44 -3.25
N ARG A 54 -11.57 -10.11 -3.02
CA ARG A 54 -12.74 -9.41 -2.48
C ARG A 54 -13.97 -9.61 -3.36
N LYS A 55 -13.83 -9.51 -4.69
CA LYS A 55 -14.94 -9.71 -5.63
C LYS A 55 -15.50 -11.14 -5.55
N ASN A 56 -14.62 -12.13 -5.49
CA ASN A 56 -15.01 -13.54 -5.38
C ASN A 56 -15.75 -13.81 -4.06
N ILE A 57 -15.18 -13.37 -2.92
CA ILE A 57 -15.80 -13.53 -1.60
C ILE A 57 -17.14 -12.79 -1.55
N ARG A 58 -17.21 -11.56 -2.04
CA ARG A 58 -18.46 -10.80 -2.06
C ARG A 58 -19.57 -11.54 -2.83
N HIS A 59 -19.21 -12.21 -3.93
CA HIS A 59 -20.14 -13.04 -4.69
C HIS A 59 -20.60 -14.27 -3.89
N GLU A 60 -19.68 -15.04 -3.31
CA GLU A 60 -19.98 -16.19 -2.44
C GLU A 60 -20.90 -15.79 -1.28
N ARG A 61 -20.59 -14.68 -0.60
CA ARG A 61 -21.39 -14.18 0.54
C ARG A 61 -22.76 -13.68 0.09
N TYR A 62 -22.87 -13.08 -1.08
CA TYR A 62 -24.15 -12.70 -1.65
C TYR A 62 -25.03 -13.94 -1.92
N GLU A 63 -24.48 -15.01 -2.49
CA GLU A 63 -25.21 -16.25 -2.70
C GLU A 63 -25.66 -16.87 -1.38
N TYR A 64 -24.78 -16.88 -0.37
CA TYR A 64 -25.10 -17.33 0.98
C TYR A 64 -26.27 -16.56 1.60
N PHE A 65 -26.21 -15.24 1.67
CA PHE A 65 -27.29 -14.45 2.29
C PHE A 65 -28.58 -14.42 1.47
N SER A 66 -28.50 -14.62 0.15
CA SER A 66 -29.66 -14.68 -0.74
C SER A 66 -30.31 -16.07 -0.83
N GLY A 67 -29.80 -17.07 -0.08
CA GLY A 67 -30.38 -18.42 -0.08
C GLY A 67 -30.10 -19.16 -1.39
N LYS A 68 -28.95 -18.92 -2.03
CA LYS A 68 -28.53 -19.52 -3.31
C LYS A 68 -27.24 -20.33 -3.21
N ALA A 69 -26.60 -20.37 -2.04
CA ALA A 69 -25.43 -21.21 -1.83
C ALA A 69 -25.80 -22.70 -1.82
N ASP A 70 -24.79 -23.56 -1.87
CA ASP A 70 -24.96 -25.00 -1.78
C ASP A 70 -25.65 -25.40 -0.45
N PRO A 71 -26.60 -26.36 -0.45
CA PRO A 71 -27.22 -26.89 0.76
C PRO A 71 -26.23 -27.25 1.87
N ASP A 72 -25.07 -27.85 1.53
CA ASP A 72 -24.07 -28.27 2.53
C ASP A 72 -23.51 -27.08 3.31
N VAL A 73 -23.39 -25.90 2.68
CA VAL A 73 -22.93 -24.66 3.33
C VAL A 73 -23.91 -24.24 4.43
N TYR A 74 -25.21 -24.43 4.23
CA TYR A 74 -26.22 -24.12 5.25
C TYR A 74 -26.32 -25.17 6.35
N VAL A 75 -25.86 -26.41 6.10
CA VAL A 75 -25.70 -27.43 7.14
C VAL A 75 -24.54 -27.04 8.07
N GLU A 76 -23.40 -26.65 7.51
CA GLU A 76 -22.22 -26.23 8.29
C GLU A 76 -22.41 -24.86 8.96
N ASN A 77 -23.02 -23.91 8.24
CA ASN A 77 -23.25 -22.54 8.70
C ASN A 77 -24.73 -22.18 8.52
N PRO A 78 -25.60 -22.52 9.49
CA PRO A 78 -27.02 -22.26 9.39
C PRO A 78 -27.33 -20.77 9.33
N PHE A 79 -28.12 -20.37 8.33
CA PHE A 79 -28.69 -19.03 8.21
C PHE A 79 -30.19 -19.13 7.93
N PRO A 80 -31.05 -18.96 8.95
CA PRO A 80 -32.47 -19.30 8.85
C PRO A 80 -33.31 -18.27 8.08
N LYS A 81 -32.68 -17.23 7.53
CA LYS A 81 -33.35 -16.12 6.85
C LYS A 81 -32.81 -16.00 5.43
N LYS A 82 -33.66 -15.63 4.49
CA LYS A 82 -33.25 -15.25 3.14
C LYS A 82 -33.39 -13.76 2.96
N ILE A 83 -32.28 -13.08 2.67
CA ILE A 83 -32.29 -11.63 2.44
C ILE A 83 -32.64 -11.37 0.96
N ARG A 84 -33.69 -10.57 0.74
CA ARG A 84 -34.17 -10.21 -0.61
C ARG A 84 -34.02 -8.74 -0.91
N ASP A 85 -34.12 -7.90 0.10
CA ASP A 85 -34.00 -6.46 -0.05
C ASP A 85 -32.53 -6.04 -0.13
N LYS A 86 -32.27 -5.05 -1.00
CA LYS A 86 -30.92 -4.61 -1.33
C LYS A 86 -30.20 -3.97 -0.14
N ASP A 87 -30.93 -3.19 0.67
CA ASP A 87 -30.34 -2.44 1.77
C ASP A 87 -29.93 -3.34 2.92
N THR A 88 -30.76 -4.33 3.29
CA THR A 88 -30.37 -5.33 4.29
C THR A 88 -29.25 -6.21 3.76
N MET A 89 -29.27 -6.61 2.49
CA MET A 89 -28.17 -7.38 1.89
C MET A 89 -26.84 -6.64 2.03
N GLN A 90 -26.83 -5.35 1.75
CA GLN A 90 -25.63 -4.52 1.88
C GLN A 90 -25.15 -4.48 3.34
N LYS A 91 -26.06 -4.29 4.32
CA LYS A 91 -25.71 -4.34 5.75
C LYS A 91 -25.06 -5.66 6.18
N TYR A 92 -25.57 -6.79 5.71
CA TYR A 92 -24.98 -8.10 6.01
C TYR A 92 -23.61 -8.29 5.35
N LEU A 93 -23.46 -7.87 4.10
CA LEU A 93 -22.17 -7.93 3.41
C LEU A 93 -21.12 -7.02 4.07
N ASP A 94 -21.52 -5.82 4.49
CA ASP A 94 -20.62 -4.87 5.16
C ASP A 94 -20.21 -5.35 6.56
N ALA A 95 -21.09 -6.08 7.25
CA ALA A 95 -20.79 -6.70 8.54
C ALA A 95 -20.10 -8.08 8.42
N ASP A 96 -19.90 -8.60 7.21
CA ASP A 96 -19.34 -9.93 7.01
C ASP A 96 -17.83 -9.94 7.32
N GLU A 97 -17.40 -10.83 8.21
CA GLU A 97 -16.01 -10.90 8.66
C GLU A 97 -15.04 -11.30 7.54
N LYS A 98 -15.43 -12.25 6.67
CA LYS A 98 -14.57 -12.69 5.55
C LYS A 98 -14.36 -11.54 4.58
N LEU A 99 -15.42 -10.80 4.25
CA LEU A 99 -15.32 -9.65 3.37
C LEU A 99 -14.53 -8.50 4.01
N SER A 100 -14.83 -8.17 5.28
CA SER A 100 -14.16 -7.13 6.05
C SER A 100 -12.65 -7.38 6.15
N THR A 101 -12.23 -8.62 6.38
CA THR A 101 -10.81 -9.00 6.46
C THR A 101 -10.06 -8.69 5.16
N VAL A 102 -10.66 -8.97 4.00
CA VAL A 102 -10.02 -8.69 2.71
C VAL A 102 -10.07 -7.19 2.38
N CYS A 103 -11.13 -6.47 2.77
CA CYS A 103 -11.17 -5.00 2.66
C CYS A 103 -10.03 -4.35 3.45
N LEU A 104 -9.86 -4.72 4.74
CA LEU A 104 -8.77 -4.20 5.58
C LEU A 104 -7.38 -4.48 4.97
N LYS A 105 -7.21 -5.64 4.34
CA LYS A 105 -5.97 -5.97 3.64
C LYS A 105 -5.71 -5.07 2.43
N ILE A 106 -6.76 -4.70 1.68
CA ILE A 106 -6.65 -3.75 0.56
C ILE A 106 -6.28 -2.36 1.09
N ASP A 107 -6.96 -1.89 2.14
CA ASP A 107 -6.71 -0.58 2.75
C ASP A 107 -5.28 -0.47 3.31
N TYR A 108 -4.77 -1.57 3.88
CA TYR A 108 -3.38 -1.65 4.31
C TYR A 108 -2.40 -1.47 3.14
N TYR A 109 -2.62 -2.17 2.02
CA TYR A 109 -1.79 -1.99 0.84
C TYR A 109 -1.91 -0.59 0.25
N ASP A 110 -3.11 0.00 0.23
CA ASP A 110 -3.30 1.38 -0.23
C ASP A 110 -2.51 2.38 0.64
N THR A 111 -2.50 2.17 1.96
CA THR A 111 -1.69 2.98 2.89
C THR A 111 -0.19 2.88 2.57
N MET A 112 0.30 1.66 2.32
CA MET A 112 1.70 1.46 1.93
C MET A 112 2.03 2.10 0.59
N LEU A 113 1.15 1.98 -0.42
CA LEU A 113 1.35 2.59 -1.74
C LEU A 113 1.45 4.12 -1.64
N VAL A 114 0.54 4.76 -0.90
CA VAL A 114 0.58 6.21 -0.67
C VAL A 114 1.89 6.64 -0.01
N TYR A 115 2.37 5.85 0.96
CA TYR A 115 3.64 6.13 1.62
C TYR A 115 4.84 6.02 0.66
N ILE A 116 4.89 4.97 -0.17
CA ILE A 116 5.95 4.80 -1.18
C ILE A 116 5.91 5.91 -2.23
N GLU A 117 4.73 6.34 -2.67
CA GLU A 117 4.59 7.48 -3.59
C GLU A 117 5.14 8.77 -2.98
N SER A 118 4.93 8.98 -1.68
CA SER A 118 5.55 10.09 -0.95
C SER A 118 7.08 9.98 -0.92
N ILE A 119 7.62 8.79 -0.67
CA ILE A 119 9.07 8.52 -0.69
C ILE A 119 9.66 8.80 -2.08
N LEU A 120 9.04 8.29 -3.15
CA LEU A 120 9.50 8.49 -4.53
C LEU A 120 9.54 9.98 -4.90
N LYS A 121 8.57 10.77 -4.42
CA LYS A 121 8.58 12.24 -4.57
C LYS A 121 9.75 12.87 -3.83
N GLN A 122 10.04 12.44 -2.60
CA GLN A 122 11.20 12.94 -1.85
C GLN A 122 12.53 12.59 -2.54
N ILE A 123 12.68 11.36 -3.05
CA ILE A 123 13.86 10.94 -3.80
C ILE A 123 14.04 11.80 -5.06
N THR A 124 12.95 12.08 -5.79
CA THR A 124 12.99 12.96 -6.97
C THR A 124 13.45 14.38 -6.59
N ASN A 125 12.98 14.89 -5.46
CA ASN A 125 13.36 16.22 -4.97
C ASN A 125 14.80 16.29 -4.40
N ARG A 126 15.42 15.13 -4.09
CA ARG A 126 16.74 15.05 -3.48
C ARG A 126 17.83 15.72 -4.33
N THR A 127 17.71 15.68 -5.66
CA THR A 127 18.62 16.39 -6.58
C THR A 127 18.71 17.89 -6.26
N TYR A 128 17.56 18.53 -6.00
CA TYR A 128 17.52 19.96 -5.66
C TYR A 128 18.09 20.22 -4.27
N GLN A 129 17.82 19.35 -3.30
CA GLN A 129 18.36 19.48 -1.94
C GLN A 129 19.89 19.40 -1.95
N ILE A 130 20.45 18.43 -2.68
CA ILE A 130 21.91 18.26 -2.82
C ILE A 130 22.52 19.47 -3.54
N LYS A 131 21.89 19.95 -4.62
CA LYS A 131 22.36 21.15 -5.33
C LYS A 131 22.39 22.37 -4.41
N ASN A 132 21.34 22.60 -3.64
CA ASN A 132 21.27 23.72 -2.68
C ASN A 132 22.35 23.59 -1.60
N ALA A 133 22.62 22.38 -1.10
CA ALA A 133 23.69 22.13 -0.14
C ALA A 133 25.07 22.49 -0.73
N ILE A 134 25.36 22.07 -1.96
CA ILE A 134 26.61 22.40 -2.66
C ILE A 134 26.74 23.92 -2.87
N GLU A 135 25.66 24.59 -3.29
CA GLU A 135 25.66 26.04 -3.47
C GLU A 135 25.94 26.79 -2.16
N PHE A 136 25.33 26.37 -1.05
CA PHE A 136 25.60 26.93 0.27
C PHE A 136 27.06 26.72 0.71
N MET A 137 27.63 25.54 0.46
CA MET A 137 29.05 25.26 0.75
C MET A 137 29.98 26.16 -0.08
N ARG A 138 29.68 26.36 -1.37
CA ARG A 138 30.43 27.27 -2.23
C ARG A 138 30.34 28.72 -1.75
N PHE A 139 29.15 29.17 -1.36
CA PHE A 139 28.94 30.50 -0.81
C PHE A 139 29.77 30.74 0.46
N ASN A 140 29.74 29.79 1.40
CA ASN A 140 30.55 29.89 2.63
C ASN A 140 32.07 29.87 2.37
N ALA A 141 32.51 29.24 1.29
CA ALA A 141 33.91 29.26 0.85
C ALA A 141 34.30 30.55 0.09
N GLY A 142 33.39 31.51 -0.07
CA GLY A 142 33.62 32.74 -0.83
C GLY A 142 33.64 32.54 -2.36
N LEU A 143 33.09 31.43 -2.85
CA LEU A 143 33.02 31.05 -4.27
C LEU A 143 31.62 31.26 -4.87
N GLY A 144 30.79 32.05 -4.20
CA GLY A 144 29.39 32.37 -4.53
C GLY A 144 29.23 33.66 -5.32
#